data_AF-A0A6C0AUP4-F1
#
_entry.id   AF-A0A6C0AUP4-F1
#
_cell.length_a   1.000
_cell.length_b   1.000
_cell.length_c   1.000
_cell.angle_alpha   90.00
_cell.angle_beta   90.00
_cell.angle_gamma   90.00
#
_symmetry.space_group_name_H-M   'P 1'
#
loop_
_entity.id
_entity.type
_entity.pdbx_description
1 polymer ?
#
loop_
_entity_poly.entity_id
_entity_poly.type
_entity_poly.pdbx_seq_one_letter_code
_entity_poly.pdbx_strand_id
1 'polypeptide(L)'
;MDCRKKTKEACKASRKCTYANGKKKSYCKKKNTTKSLCRKKSETKCKRVRGCKFASGTKRQFCRKNVTKRRKKTMKGGVEMNKTEVMLDERIRKNTTDIDSHNDRINENTRRVGLSLQNNRAAVDRIEALEGRMDELA
;
A
#
# COMPACT_ATOMS: atom_id res chain seq x y z
N MET A 1 -27.19 -33.57 0.78
CA MET A 1 -28.32 -33.17 1.67
C MET A 1 -28.74 -31.75 1.34
N ASP A 2 -29.77 -31.59 0.49
CA ASP A 2 -30.22 -30.29 -0.01
C ASP A 2 -31.29 -29.67 0.90
N CYS A 3 -30.88 -28.77 1.79
CA CYS A 3 -31.84 -28.01 2.61
C CYS A 3 -32.81 -27.16 1.75
N ARG A 4 -32.43 -26.77 0.52
CA ARG A 4 -33.25 -25.92 -0.36
C ARG A 4 -34.55 -26.58 -0.83
N LYS A 5 -34.62 -27.92 -0.84
CA LYS A 5 -35.80 -28.68 -1.27
C LYS A 5 -36.78 -29.00 -0.13
N LYS A 6 -36.48 -28.60 1.11
CA LYS A 6 -37.33 -28.91 2.27
C LYS A 6 -38.48 -27.92 2.41
N THR A 7 -39.67 -28.42 2.75
CA THR A 7 -40.82 -27.60 3.17
C THR A 7 -40.48 -26.79 4.43
N LYS A 8 -41.26 -25.73 4.70
CA LYS A 8 -41.06 -24.85 5.87
C LYS A 8 -41.04 -25.62 7.18
N GLU A 9 -42.00 -26.52 7.39
CA GLU A 9 -42.11 -27.32 8.61
C GLU A 9 -40.98 -28.34 8.74
N ALA A 10 -40.64 -29.05 7.66
CA ALA A 10 -39.49 -29.94 7.63
C ALA A 10 -38.14 -29.21 7.84
N CYS A 11 -38.05 -27.95 7.40
CA CYS A 11 -36.88 -27.11 7.60
C CYS A 11 -36.72 -26.68 9.06
N LYS A 12 -37.82 -26.33 9.74
CA LYS A 12 -37.83 -25.95 11.17
C LYS A 12 -37.52 -27.13 12.07
N ALA A 13 -38.03 -28.33 11.76
CA ALA A 13 -37.76 -29.55 12.52
C ALA A 13 -36.33 -30.09 12.32
N SER A 14 -35.65 -29.70 11.24
CA SER A 14 -34.31 -30.19 10.90
C SER A 14 -33.21 -29.62 11.78
N ARG A 15 -32.41 -30.49 12.43
CA ARG A 15 -31.22 -30.07 13.21
C ARG A 15 -30.11 -29.43 12.35
N LYS A 16 -30.10 -29.71 11.04
CA LYS A 16 -29.05 -29.30 10.08
C LYS A 16 -29.43 -28.13 9.18
N CYS A 17 -30.69 -27.69 9.18
CA CYS A 17 -31.18 -26.60 8.33
C CYS A 17 -31.79 -25.47 9.18
N THR A 18 -32.07 -24.32 8.58
CA THR A 18 -32.75 -23.19 9.23
C THR A 18 -33.58 -22.45 8.19
N TYR A 19 -34.80 -22.09 8.55
CA TYR A 19 -35.70 -21.32 7.69
C TYR A 19 -35.32 -19.84 7.76
N ALA A 20 -35.08 -19.21 6.60
CA ALA A 20 -34.71 -17.81 6.49
C ALA A 20 -35.86 -16.99 5.88
N ASN A 21 -36.34 -15.99 6.61
CA ASN A 21 -37.29 -15.01 6.09
C ASN A 21 -36.52 -13.89 5.38
N GLY A 22 -36.41 -13.98 4.06
CA GLY A 22 -35.84 -12.92 3.23
C GLY A 22 -36.88 -11.84 2.89
N LYS A 23 -36.41 -10.65 2.49
CA LYS A 23 -37.29 -9.52 2.12
C LYS A 23 -38.20 -9.80 0.92
N LYS A 24 -37.74 -10.62 -0.05
CA LYS A 24 -38.49 -10.94 -1.29
C LYS A 24 -39.09 -12.34 -1.29
N LYS A 25 -38.37 -13.34 -0.78
CA LYS A 25 -38.85 -14.74 -0.64
C LYS A 25 -38.22 -15.38 0.59
N SER A 26 -38.99 -16.19 1.31
CA SER A 26 -38.48 -17.03 2.39
C SER A 26 -37.98 -18.37 1.82
N TYR A 27 -36.91 -18.91 2.38
CA TYR A 27 -36.31 -20.16 1.89
C TYR A 27 -35.60 -20.94 2.99
N CYS A 28 -35.52 -22.26 2.83
CA CYS A 28 -34.76 -23.12 3.71
C CYS A 28 -33.28 -23.14 3.31
N LYS A 29 -32.37 -22.92 4.28
CA LYS A 29 -30.92 -22.97 4.05
C LYS A 29 -30.23 -23.89 5.04
N LYS A 30 -29.02 -24.34 4.69
CA LYS A 30 -28.16 -25.10 5.61
C LYS A 30 -27.83 -24.25 6.83
N LYS A 31 -27.96 -24.84 8.02
CA LYS A 31 -27.62 -24.16 9.27
C LYS A 31 -26.12 -23.95 9.29
N ASN A 32 -25.69 -22.69 9.40
CA ASN A 32 -24.28 -22.38 9.49
C ASN A 32 -23.84 -22.67 10.93
N THR A 33 -23.25 -23.85 11.15
CA THR A 33 -22.81 -24.34 12.46
C THR A 33 -21.46 -23.76 12.88
N THR A 34 -20.93 -22.77 12.15
CA THR A 34 -19.75 -22.02 12.54
C THR A 34 -20.06 -21.25 13.83
N LYS A 35 -19.91 -21.92 14.98
CA LYS A 35 -19.95 -21.32 16.30
C LYS A 35 -19.02 -20.11 16.22
N SER A 36 -19.55 -18.91 16.39
CA SER A 36 -18.69 -17.75 16.48
C SER A 36 -17.82 -17.96 17.71
N LEU A 37 -16.50 -18.08 17.50
CA LEU A 37 -15.50 -18.27 18.56
C LEU A 37 -15.72 -17.34 19.78
N CYS A 38 -16.28 -16.15 19.53
CA CYS A 38 -16.49 -15.10 20.51
C CYS A 38 -17.88 -15.05 21.17
N ARG A 39 -18.80 -16.01 20.96
CA ARG A 39 -20.12 -15.94 21.61
C ARG A 39 -20.48 -17.24 22.31
N LYS A 40 -20.46 -17.19 23.64
CA LYS A 40 -21.54 -17.74 24.44
C LYS A 40 -22.27 -16.55 25.07
N LYS A 41 -23.61 -16.52 24.94
CA LYS A 41 -24.46 -15.39 25.32
C LYS A 41 -24.78 -15.37 26.83
N SER A 42 -24.30 -16.37 27.58
CA SER A 42 -24.67 -16.67 28.97
C SER A 42 -23.48 -16.67 29.94
N GLU A 43 -22.25 -16.47 29.47
CA GLU A 43 -21.06 -16.49 30.33
C GLU A 43 -20.52 -15.07 30.48
N THR A 44 -20.41 -14.58 31.73
CA THR A 44 -19.78 -13.31 32.12
C THR A 44 -18.29 -13.23 31.78
N LYS A 45 -17.68 -14.35 31.35
CA LYS A 45 -16.27 -14.47 31.01
C LYS A 45 -16.12 -14.78 29.50
N CYS A 46 -15.51 -13.86 28.75
CA CYS A 46 -15.12 -14.11 27.35
C CYS A 46 -13.87 -15.00 27.34
N LYS A 47 -13.93 -16.17 26.67
CA LYS A 47 -12.70 -16.94 26.42
C LYS A 47 -11.71 -16.06 25.67
N ARG A 48 -10.46 -15.97 26.14
CA ARG A 48 -9.35 -15.25 25.50
C ARG A 48 -8.91 -15.96 24.21
N VAL A 49 -9.82 -16.05 23.24
CA VAL A 49 -9.56 -16.61 21.90
C VAL A 49 -8.99 -15.50 21.02
N ARG A 50 -7.95 -15.80 20.24
CA ARG A 50 -7.36 -14.87 19.26
C ARG A 50 -8.47 -14.33 18.34
N GLY A 51 -8.64 -13.00 18.33
CA GLY A 51 -9.69 -12.32 17.56
C GLY A 51 -11.00 -12.03 18.29
N CYS A 52 -11.08 -12.28 19.60
CA CYS A 52 -12.21 -11.91 20.46
C CYS A 52 -11.76 -10.92 21.55
N LYS A 53 -12.59 -9.92 21.87
CA LYS A 53 -12.34 -8.99 22.98
C LYS A 53 -13.60 -8.79 23.83
N PHE A 54 -13.39 -8.55 25.12
CA PHE A 54 -14.45 -8.11 26.02
C PHE A 54 -14.84 -6.67 25.65
N ALA A 55 -16.13 -6.40 25.54
CA ALA A 55 -16.62 -5.04 25.43
C ALA A 55 -16.77 -4.47 26.85
N SER A 56 -15.82 -3.66 27.31
CA SER A 56 -16.03 -2.82 28.49
C SER A 56 -16.79 -1.57 28.08
N GLY A 57 -17.91 -1.30 28.75
CA GLY A 57 -18.79 -0.15 28.49
C GLY A 57 -20.02 -0.23 29.39
N THR A 58 -20.67 0.91 29.61
CA THR A 58 -21.67 1.12 30.68
C THR A 58 -22.92 0.24 30.63
N LYS A 59 -23.14 -0.58 29.58
CA LYS A 59 -24.36 -1.40 29.48
C LYS A 59 -24.19 -2.84 28.94
N ARG A 60 -23.00 -3.36 28.63
CA ARG A 60 -22.93 -4.70 28.02
C ARG A 60 -21.64 -5.49 28.29
N GLN A 61 -21.72 -6.47 29.20
CA GLN A 61 -20.71 -7.52 29.40
C GLN A 61 -20.83 -8.59 28.30
N PHE A 62 -20.44 -8.28 27.06
CA PHE A 62 -20.46 -9.28 25.98
C PHE A 62 -19.13 -9.38 25.24
N CYS A 63 -18.76 -10.62 24.96
CA CYS A 63 -17.65 -10.97 24.10
C CYS A 63 -18.02 -10.63 22.64
N ARG A 64 -17.18 -9.83 21.98
CA ARG A 64 -17.35 -9.45 20.57
C ARG A 64 -16.10 -9.82 19.79
N LYS A 65 -16.26 -10.05 18.48
CA LYS A 65 -15.09 -10.13 17.59
C LYS A 65 -14.31 -8.82 17.71
N ASN A 66 -12.99 -8.92 17.77
CA ASN A 66 -12.13 -7.76 17.64
C ASN A 66 -12.21 -7.31 16.19
N VAL A 67 -13.23 -6.52 15.87
CA VAL A 67 -13.27 -5.79 14.61
C VAL A 67 -12.19 -4.75 14.74
N THR A 68 -11.00 -5.01 14.18
CA THR A 68 -10.09 -3.96 13.78
C THR A 68 -10.85 -3.17 12.72
N LYS A 69 -11.65 -2.20 13.15
CA LYS A 69 -12.13 -1.17 12.25
C LYS A 69 -10.85 -0.44 11.83
N ARG A 70 -10.21 -0.87 10.74
CA ARG A 70 -9.56 0.10 9.86
C ARG A 70 -10.73 0.97 9.39
N ARG A 71 -11.06 2.00 10.18
CA ARG A 71 -11.82 3.13 9.70
C ARG A 71 -10.91 3.75 8.64
N LYS A 72 -10.95 3.24 7.41
CA LYS A 72 -10.66 4.10 6.27
C LYS A 72 -11.81 5.10 6.31
N LYS A 73 -11.55 6.29 6.84
CA LYS A 73 -12.42 7.44 6.59
C LYS A 73 -12.32 7.61 5.07
N THR A 74 -13.25 7.04 4.32
CA THR A 74 -13.44 7.43 2.93
C THR A 74 -13.96 8.86 2.98
N MET A 75 -13.05 9.81 2.82
CA MET A 75 -13.38 11.20 2.55
C MET A 75 -14.16 11.20 1.25
N LYS A 76 -15.41 11.64 1.31
CA LYS A 76 -16.30 11.73 0.15
C LYS A 76 -15.66 12.72 -0.84
N GLY A 77 -14.99 12.21 -1.87
CA GLY A 77 -14.36 13.03 -2.92
C GLY A 77 -12.83 12.98 -3.04
N GLY A 78 -12.12 12.16 -2.24
CA GLY A 78 -10.68 11.94 -2.45
C GLY A 78 -10.42 10.68 -3.27
N VAL A 79 -9.71 10.79 -4.39
CA VAL A 79 -9.10 9.63 -5.06
C VAL A 79 -8.26 8.92 -4.01
N GLU A 80 -8.62 7.68 -3.64
CA GLU A 80 -7.84 6.90 -2.67
C GLU A 80 -6.52 6.50 -3.32
N MET A 81 -5.49 7.36 -3.21
CA MET A 81 -4.13 6.91 -3.50
C MET A 81 -3.73 5.89 -2.42
N ASN A 82 -3.38 4.69 -2.86
CA ASN A 82 -2.90 3.64 -1.98
C ASN A 82 -1.58 4.08 -1.32
N LYS A 83 -1.29 3.61 -0.09
CA LYS A 83 -0.05 3.95 0.62
C LYS A 83 1.21 3.72 -0.24
N THR A 84 1.16 2.74 -1.13
CA THR A 84 2.19 2.44 -2.13
C THR A 84 2.33 3.52 -3.20
N GLU A 85 1.24 4.12 -3.68
CA GLU A 85 1.27 5.20 -4.68
C GLU A 85 1.89 6.47 -4.09
N VAL A 86 1.52 6.86 -2.86
CA VAL A 86 2.12 8.02 -2.18
C VAL A 86 3.63 7.83 -1.98
N MET A 87 4.07 6.64 -1.57
CA MET A 87 5.51 6.35 -1.41
C MET A 87 6.25 6.30 -2.76
N LEU A 88 5.58 5.88 -3.83
CA LEU A 88 6.15 5.90 -5.18
C LEU A 88 6.32 7.33 -5.68
N ASP A 89 5.32 8.19 -5.49
CA ASP A 89 5.37 9.59 -5.90
C ASP A 89 6.45 10.38 -5.15
N GLU A 90 6.59 10.15 -3.84
CA GLU A 90 7.69 10.75 -3.05
C GLU A 90 9.05 10.31 -3.56
N ARG A 91 9.20 9.02 -3.90
CA ARG A 91 10.45 8.48 -4.44
C ARG A 91 10.75 9.05 -5.82
N ILE A 92 9.75 9.14 -6.70
CA ILE A 92 9.88 9.73 -8.03
C ILE A 92 10.34 11.17 -7.90
N ARG A 93 9.66 11.97 -7.07
CA ARG A 93 10.01 13.39 -6.86
C ARG A 93 11.46 13.54 -6.38
N LYS A 94 11.89 12.75 -5.40
CA LYS A 94 13.27 12.79 -4.91
C LYS A 94 14.28 12.39 -5.99
N ASN A 95 13.99 11.34 -6.74
CA ASN A 95 14.87 10.90 -7.81
C ASN A 95 14.98 11.95 -8.92
N THR A 96 13.89 12.66 -9.25
CA THR A 96 13.92 13.76 -10.22
C THR A 96 14.85 14.88 -9.74
N THR A 97 14.73 15.32 -8.49
CA THR A 97 15.61 16.38 -7.95
C THR A 97 17.08 15.96 -7.91
N ASP A 98 17.35 14.69 -7.61
CA ASP A 98 18.71 14.15 -7.58
C ASP A 98 19.31 14.10 -9.00
N ILE A 99 18.50 13.74 -10.01
CA ILE A 99 18.89 13.74 -11.43
C ILE A 99 19.21 15.17 -11.90
N ASP A 100 18.37 16.14 -11.57
CA ASP A 100 18.60 17.53 -11.96
C ASP A 100 19.91 18.06 -11.36
N SER A 101 20.16 17.80 -10.07
CA SER A 101 21.42 18.16 -9.42
C SER A 101 22.64 17.47 -10.05
N HIS A 102 22.52 16.20 -10.46
CA HIS A 102 23.59 15.50 -11.16
C HIS A 102 23.86 16.10 -12.55
N ASN A 103 22.82 16.50 -13.28
CA ASN A 103 22.97 17.15 -14.59
C ASN A 103 23.71 18.48 -14.48
N ASP A 104 23.39 19.30 -13.47
CA ASP A 104 24.11 20.56 -13.23
C ASP A 104 25.60 20.33 -12.98
N ARG A 105 25.94 19.29 -12.21
CA ARG A 105 27.34 18.92 -11.95
C ARG A 105 28.07 18.43 -13.20
N ILE A 106 27.38 17.64 -14.04
CA ILE A 106 27.94 17.16 -15.32
C ILE A 106 28.19 18.33 -16.26
N ASN A 107 27.25 19.26 -16.36
CA ASN A 107 27.38 20.45 -17.20
C ASN A 107 28.57 21.32 -16.79
N GLU A 108 28.71 21.61 -15.48
CA GLU A 108 29.84 22.40 -14.99
C GLU A 108 31.18 21.67 -15.21
N ASN A 109 31.24 20.36 -14.98
CA ASN A 109 32.44 19.58 -15.27
C ASN A 109 32.80 19.60 -16.76
N THR A 110 31.80 19.51 -17.63
CA THR A 110 31.98 19.57 -19.09
C THR A 110 32.56 20.93 -19.49
N ARG A 111 32.06 22.03 -18.90
CA ARG A 111 32.59 23.38 -19.11
C ARG A 111 34.05 23.50 -18.66
N ARG A 112 34.39 22.96 -17.49
CA ARG A 112 35.77 22.98 -16.95
C ARG A 112 36.73 22.21 -17.83
N VAL A 113 36.35 21.01 -18.27
CA VAL A 113 37.17 20.21 -19.19
C VAL A 113 37.34 20.93 -20.52
N GLY A 114 36.27 21.53 -21.06
CA GLY A 114 36.33 22.33 -22.29
C GLY A 114 37.34 23.48 -22.20
N LEU A 115 37.32 24.25 -21.11
CA LEU A 115 38.28 25.32 -20.86
C LEU A 115 39.73 24.80 -20.74
N SER A 116 39.93 23.69 -20.04
CA SER A 116 41.25 23.08 -19.91
C SER A 116 41.80 22.63 -21.26
N LEU A 117 40.97 22.04 -22.12
CA LEU A 117 41.38 21.62 -23.46
C LEU A 117 41.72 22.82 -24.35
N GLN A 118 40.96 23.91 -24.28
CA GLN A 118 41.28 25.14 -25.01
C GLN A 118 42.62 25.74 -24.57
N ASN A 119 42.87 25.80 -23.26
CA ASN A 119 44.13 26.30 -22.73
C ASN A 119 45.32 25.43 -23.17
N ASN A 120 45.16 24.10 -23.13
CA ASN A 120 46.20 23.18 -23.59
C ASN A 120 46.46 23.34 -25.08
N ARG A 121 45.42 23.48 -25.91
CA ARG A 121 45.57 23.73 -27.34
C ARG A 121 46.34 25.01 -27.62
N ALA A 122 45.96 26.12 -26.96
CA ALA A 122 46.68 27.38 -27.09
C ALA A 122 48.12 27.33 -26.54
N ALA A 123 48.44 26.42 -25.63
CA ALA A 123 49.81 26.18 -25.20
C ALA A 123 50.61 25.42 -26.27
N VAL A 124 50.01 24.39 -26.88
CA VAL A 124 50.62 23.65 -28.00
C VAL A 124 50.89 24.57 -29.18
N ASP A 125 49.92 25.39 -29.61
CA ASP A 125 50.10 26.34 -30.71
C ASP A 125 51.26 27.33 -30.45
N ARG A 126 51.48 27.72 -29.19
CA ARG A 126 52.59 28.58 -28.79
C ARG A 126 53.94 27.86 -28.80
N ILE A 127 53.96 26.58 -28.44
CA ILE A 127 55.18 25.75 -28.50
C ILE A 127 55.59 25.55 -29.96
N GLU A 128 54.66 25.15 -30.83
CA GLU A 128 54.92 24.95 -32.26
C GLU A 128 55.46 26.23 -32.92
N ALA A 129 54.89 27.40 -32.57
CA ALA A 129 55.38 28.68 -33.07
C ALA A 129 56.80 29.03 -32.59
N LEU A 130 57.20 28.60 -31.39
CA LEU A 130 58.55 28.78 -30.87
C LEU A 130 59.54 27.82 -31.53
N GLU A 131 59.15 26.56 -31.73
CA GLU A 131 59.95 25.54 -32.42
C GLU A 131 60.29 25.98 -33.85
N GLY A 132 59.29 26.43 -34.62
CA GLY A 132 59.53 26.93 -35.98
C GLY A 132 60.49 28.12 -36.03
N ARG A 133 60.46 29.02 -35.03
CA ARG A 133 61.42 30.13 -34.94
C ARG A 133 62.82 29.70 -34.54
N MET A 134 62.97 28.60 -33.80
CA MET A 134 64.29 28.05 -33.50
C MET A 134 64.91 27.37 -34.71
N ASP A 135 64.10 26.68 -35.52
CA ASP A 135 64.55 26.08 -36.78
C ASP A 135 65.03 27.14 -37.78
N GLU A 136 64.46 28.35 -37.79
CA GLU A 136 64.94 29.48 -38.59
C GLU A 136 66.27 30.09 -38.10
N LEU A 137 66.67 29.81 -36.85
CA LEU A 137 67.90 30.34 -36.23
C LEU A 137 69.07 29.36 -36.26
N ALA A 138 68.84 28.11 -36.66
CA ALA A 138 69.83 27.02 -36.73
C ALA A 138 70.45 26.89 -38.13
#